data_AF-A0A956SGF6-F1
#
_entry.id   AF-A0A956SGF6-F1
#
_cell.length_a   1.000
_cell.length_b   1.000
_cell.length_c   1.000
_cell.angle_alpha   90.00
_cell.angle_beta   90.00
_cell.angle_gamma   90.00
#
_symmetry.space_group_name_H-M   'P 1'
#
loop_
_entity.id
_entity.type
_entity.pdbx_description
1 polymer ?
#
loop_
_entity_poly.entity_id
_entity_poly.type
_entity_poly.pdbx_seq_one_letter_code
_entity_poly.pdbx_strand_id
1 'polypeptide(L)'
;MAKRYWLFKSEPDVFSFSDLKQSPDQTTSWEGVRNYQARNLLRDEIKVGDEVLFYHSRQDPMHVAGVCRVVREAYPDRDQFDPKSKYYDPKSKKESPTWVMVDVQYVHEFKRPVTLKELKETPGLEEMMLLRRGARLSIQPVSPAEWKIVTKMGNSKAPDSPNSKGKAAKSETPKTKTTKAKNEGKARR
;
A
#
# COMPACT_ATOMS: atom_id res chain seq x y z
N MET A 1 -23.36 0.84 16.24
CA MET A 1 -23.45 1.16 14.80
C MET A 1 -22.84 0.02 14.01
N ALA A 2 -23.29 -0.22 12.77
CA ALA A 2 -22.65 -1.19 11.89
C ALA A 2 -21.26 -0.71 11.47
N LYS A 3 -20.28 -1.61 11.47
CA LYS A 3 -18.88 -1.33 11.05
C LYS A 3 -18.85 -0.85 9.60
N ARG A 4 -18.09 0.22 9.31
CA ARG A 4 -17.85 0.73 7.96
C ARG A 4 -16.44 0.38 7.48
N TYR A 5 -16.26 0.48 6.17
CA TYR A 5 -15.03 0.12 5.48
C TYR A 5 -14.52 1.28 4.65
N TRP A 6 -13.21 1.43 4.63
CA TRP A 6 -12.53 2.54 3.98
C TRP A 6 -11.31 2.07 3.20
N LEU A 7 -10.80 2.93 2.33
CA LEU A 7 -9.49 2.80 1.70
C LEU A 7 -8.72 4.08 1.94
N PHE A 8 -7.53 3.95 2.53
CA PHE A 8 -6.62 5.06 2.75
C PHE A 8 -5.37 4.89 1.88
N LYS A 9 -4.96 5.95 1.19
CA LYS A 9 -3.80 5.95 0.30
C LYS A 9 -2.57 6.48 1.04
N SER A 10 -1.49 5.70 1.00
CA SER A 10 -0.15 6.12 1.41
C SER A 10 0.86 5.85 0.28
N GLU A 11 1.96 6.59 0.27
CA GLU A 11 3.10 6.34 -0.61
C GLU A 11 4.12 5.52 0.19
N PRO A 12 4.59 4.37 -0.32
CA PRO A 12 5.43 3.45 0.45
C PRO A 12 6.76 4.10 0.86
N ASP A 13 7.28 5.02 0.05
CA ASP A 13 8.54 5.74 0.32
C ASP A 13 8.38 6.79 1.43
N VAL A 14 7.14 7.15 1.78
CA VAL A 14 6.84 8.08 2.88
C VAL A 14 6.43 7.30 4.13
N PHE A 15 5.49 6.36 3.97
CA PHE A 15 5.01 5.50 5.05
C PHE A 15 4.35 4.24 4.47
N SER A 16 5.06 3.11 4.55
CA SER A 16 4.61 1.81 4.06
C SER A 16 3.74 1.08 5.09
N PHE A 17 3.14 -0.04 4.65
CA PHE A 17 2.36 -0.88 5.57
C PHE A 17 3.28 -1.66 6.53
N SER A 18 4.53 -1.91 6.11
CA SER A 18 5.56 -2.47 6.97
C SER A 18 5.95 -1.49 8.08
N ASP A 19 5.99 -0.19 7.79
CA ASP A 19 6.27 0.84 8.81
C ASP A 19 5.15 0.89 9.85
N LEU A 20 3.89 0.79 9.44
CA LEU A 20 2.76 0.65 10.36
C LEU A 20 2.92 -0.58 11.28
N LYS A 21 3.28 -1.72 10.70
CA LYS A 21 3.48 -2.98 11.44
C LYS A 21 4.62 -2.89 12.47
N GLN A 22 5.65 -2.09 12.18
CA GLN A 22 6.82 -1.85 13.03
C GLN A 22 6.67 -0.66 13.99
N SER A 23 5.61 0.14 13.84
CA SER A 23 5.35 1.28 14.71
C SER A 23 5.07 0.82 16.15
N PRO A 24 5.34 1.65 17.17
CA PRO A 24 4.94 1.35 18.55
C PRO A 24 3.44 1.02 18.62
N ASP A 25 3.09 -0.06 19.33
CA ASP A 25 1.74 -0.62 19.41
C ASP A 25 1.08 -0.89 18.03
N GLN A 26 1.91 -1.01 16.99
CA GLN A 26 1.54 -1.11 15.58
C GLN A 26 0.56 -0.01 15.14
N THR A 27 0.69 1.18 15.74
CA THR A 27 -0.25 2.28 15.61
C THR A 27 0.46 3.54 15.13
N THR A 28 -0.20 4.31 14.27
CA THR A 28 0.28 5.62 13.81
C THR A 28 -0.88 6.61 13.67
N SER A 29 -0.56 7.90 13.70
CA SER A 29 -1.46 8.93 13.20
C SER A 29 -1.54 8.87 11.68
N TRP A 30 -2.70 9.21 11.12
CA TRP A 30 -2.92 9.39 9.69
C TRP A 30 -2.99 10.88 9.35
N GLU A 31 -1.84 11.54 9.44
CA GLU A 31 -1.68 12.98 9.22
C GLU A 31 -1.65 13.38 7.73
N GLY A 32 -1.52 14.68 7.47
CA GLY A 32 -1.19 15.21 6.14
C GLY A 32 -2.34 15.24 5.14
N VAL A 33 -3.57 14.92 5.55
CA VAL A 33 -4.75 15.08 4.71
C VAL A 33 -5.05 16.58 4.53
N ARG A 34 -4.88 17.07 3.29
CA ARG A 34 -5.10 18.48 2.89
C ARG A 34 -6.17 18.65 1.81
N ASN A 35 -7.06 17.67 1.70
CA ASN A 35 -8.25 17.74 0.84
C ASN A 35 -9.50 17.87 1.71
N TYR A 36 -10.33 18.89 1.46
CA TYR A 36 -11.52 19.19 2.26
C TYR A 36 -12.54 18.04 2.31
N GLN A 37 -12.74 17.34 1.19
CA GLN A 37 -13.67 16.20 1.16
C GLN A 37 -13.12 15.03 1.97
N ALA A 38 -11.84 14.70 1.83
CA ALA A 38 -11.20 13.63 2.62
C ALA A 38 -11.20 13.96 4.11
N ARG A 39 -10.94 15.23 4.45
CA ARG A 39 -11.04 15.73 5.83
C ARG A 39 -12.45 15.57 6.39
N ASN A 40 -13.48 15.93 5.62
CA ASN A 40 -14.86 15.80 6.09
C ASN A 40 -15.21 14.32 6.35
N LEU A 41 -14.75 13.40 5.50
CA LEU A 41 -14.91 11.96 5.77
C LEU A 41 -14.26 11.53 7.09
N LEU A 42 -13.02 11.96 7.34
CA LEU A 42 -12.32 11.70 8.61
C LEU A 42 -13.10 12.24 9.81
N ARG A 43 -13.57 13.48 9.73
CA ARG A 43 -14.24 14.18 10.83
C ARG A 43 -15.64 13.63 11.12
N ASP A 44 -16.43 13.43 10.07
CA ASP A 44 -17.88 13.28 10.18
C ASP A 44 -18.30 11.80 10.14
N GLU A 45 -17.59 10.96 9.38
CA GLU A 45 -18.09 9.63 9.00
C GLU A 45 -17.26 8.47 9.56
N ILE A 46 -15.95 8.67 9.73
CA ILE A 46 -15.01 7.64 10.20
C ILE A 46 -15.07 7.51 11.72
N LYS A 47 -15.23 6.27 12.20
CA LYS A 47 -15.40 5.94 13.63
C LYS A 47 -14.42 4.89 14.10
N VAL A 48 -14.17 4.86 15.41
CA VAL A 48 -13.34 3.81 16.03
C VAL A 48 -13.93 2.44 15.73
N GLY A 49 -13.06 1.51 15.33
CA GLY A 49 -13.43 0.15 14.94
C GLY A 49 -13.77 -0.04 13.47
N ASP A 50 -13.86 1.03 12.67
CA ASP A 50 -13.91 0.93 11.22
C ASP A 50 -12.61 0.32 10.67
N GLU A 51 -12.73 -0.46 9.61
CA GLU A 51 -11.59 -1.13 8.97
C GLU A 51 -11.19 -0.42 7.67
N VAL A 52 -9.90 -0.46 7.38
CA VAL A 52 -9.27 0.32 6.31
C VAL A 52 -8.40 -0.60 5.46
N LEU A 53 -8.63 -0.58 4.15
CA LEU A 53 -7.70 -1.10 3.15
C LEU A 53 -6.53 -0.13 3.05
N PHE A 54 -5.33 -0.55 3.45
CA PHE A 54 -4.12 0.25 3.31
C PHE A 54 -3.64 0.16 1.87
N TYR A 55 -3.81 1.24 1.11
CA TYR A 55 -3.49 1.31 -0.31
C TYR A 55 -2.17 2.02 -0.56
N HIS A 56 -1.33 1.33 -1.30
CA HIS A 56 0.01 1.70 -1.71
C HIS A 56 -0.06 2.40 -3.06
N SER A 57 0.07 3.73 -3.03
CA SER A 57 -0.07 4.63 -4.18
C SER A 57 1.28 5.16 -4.67
N ARG A 58 1.29 5.79 -5.87
CA ARG A 58 2.48 6.35 -6.55
C ARG A 58 3.69 5.39 -6.63
N GLN A 59 3.41 4.10 -6.78
CA GLN A 59 4.40 3.06 -7.05
C GLN A 59 3.91 2.17 -8.17
N ASP A 60 4.78 1.32 -8.72
CA ASP A 60 4.39 0.31 -9.71
C ASP A 60 4.81 -1.09 -9.26
N PRO A 61 3.86 -2.01 -8.98
CA PRO A 61 2.41 -1.84 -9.07
C PRO A 61 1.80 -1.16 -7.83
N MET A 62 0.85 -0.23 -8.04
CA MET A 62 -0.03 0.22 -6.96
C MET A 62 -0.94 -0.93 -6.51
N HIS A 63 -1.17 -1.06 -5.20
CA HIS A 63 -1.88 -2.22 -4.65
C HIS A 63 -2.46 -1.95 -3.26
N VAL A 64 -3.37 -2.83 -2.82
CA VAL A 64 -3.76 -2.93 -1.40
C VAL A 64 -2.81 -3.90 -0.70
N ALA A 65 -2.16 -3.44 0.37
CA ALA A 65 -1.16 -4.20 1.11
C ALA A 65 -1.76 -5.04 2.26
N GLY A 66 -2.84 -4.55 2.88
CA GLY A 66 -3.46 -5.22 4.00
C GLY A 66 -4.57 -4.40 4.65
N VAL A 67 -4.91 -4.79 5.87
CA VAL A 67 -5.97 -4.18 6.68
C VAL A 67 -5.38 -3.53 7.92
N CYS A 68 -5.79 -2.30 8.18
CA CYS A 68 -5.67 -1.63 9.48
C CYS A 68 -7.08 -1.25 9.99
N ARG A 69 -7.16 -0.78 11.23
CA ARG A 69 -8.40 -0.33 11.87
C ARG A 69 -8.23 1.04 12.50
N VAL A 70 -9.29 1.83 12.55
CA VAL A 70 -9.28 3.12 13.25
C VAL A 70 -9.36 2.88 14.76
N VAL A 71 -8.40 3.42 15.50
CA VAL A 71 -8.32 3.30 16.97
C VAL A 71 -8.51 4.63 17.71
N ARG A 72 -8.49 5.75 16.98
CA ARG A 72 -8.87 7.07 17.49
C ARG A 72 -9.62 7.87 16.43
N GLU A 73 -10.78 8.42 16.79
CA GLU A 73 -11.56 9.31 15.91
C GLU A 73 -10.83 10.62 15.64
N ALA A 74 -11.34 11.41 14.69
CA ALA A 74 -10.71 12.62 14.21
C ALA A 74 -10.35 13.61 15.33
N TYR A 75 -9.12 14.11 15.27
CA TYR A 75 -8.59 15.15 16.14
C TYR A 75 -7.66 16.07 15.35
N PRO A 76 -7.33 17.28 15.85
CA PRO A 76 -6.52 18.24 15.12
C PRO A 76 -5.18 17.65 14.64
N ASP A 77 -4.89 17.80 13.35
CA ASP A 77 -3.59 17.42 12.79
C ASP A 77 -2.51 18.37 13.34
N ARG A 78 -1.55 17.85 14.10
CA ARG A 78 -0.53 18.68 14.77
C ARG A 78 0.39 19.40 13.78
N ASP A 79 0.61 18.81 12.60
CA ASP A 79 1.56 19.31 11.61
C ASP A 79 1.08 20.58 10.91
N GLN A 80 -0.22 20.86 10.95
CA GLN A 80 -0.77 22.07 10.37
C GLN A 80 -0.31 23.36 11.08
N PHE A 81 0.22 23.25 12.30
CA PHE A 81 0.66 24.40 13.11
C PHE A 81 2.18 24.61 13.13
N ASP A 82 2.98 23.68 12.60
CA ASP A 82 4.44 23.78 12.59
C ASP A 82 4.94 24.37 11.27
N PRO A 83 5.53 25.58 11.25
CA PRO A 83 6.08 26.20 10.03
C PRO A 83 7.17 25.39 9.32
N LYS A 84 7.79 24.40 10.00
CA LYS A 84 8.78 23.50 9.40
C LYS A 84 8.15 22.27 8.76
N SER A 85 6.89 21.97 9.06
CA SER A 85 6.21 20.83 8.46
C SER A 85 5.85 21.11 7.00
N LYS A 86 6.01 20.10 6.15
CA LYS A 86 5.49 20.13 4.76
C LYS A 86 3.97 20.26 4.69
N TYR A 87 3.27 20.04 5.81
CA TYR A 87 1.82 20.12 5.91
C TYR A 87 1.32 21.34 6.69
N TYR A 88 2.20 22.32 6.94
CA TYR A 88 1.87 23.61 7.56
C TYR A 88 0.74 24.33 6.81
N ASP A 89 -0.20 24.90 7.55
CA ASP A 89 -1.23 25.78 7.00
C ASP A 89 -1.27 27.09 7.82
N PRO A 90 -0.74 28.21 7.31
CA PRO A 90 -0.71 29.48 8.04
C PRO A 90 -2.10 30.05 8.33
N LYS A 91 -3.17 29.53 7.72
CA LYS A 91 -4.55 29.95 7.96
C LYS A 91 -5.23 29.12 9.05
N SER A 92 -4.66 27.97 9.42
CA SER A 92 -5.22 27.13 10.48
C SER A 92 -4.84 27.66 11.86
N LYS A 93 -5.82 27.74 12.76
CA LYS A 93 -5.66 28.27 14.12
C LYS A 93 -5.89 27.16 15.14
N LYS A 94 -5.20 27.21 16.28
CA LYS A 94 -5.31 26.17 17.32
C LYS A 94 -6.72 26.10 17.92
N GLU A 95 -7.41 27.24 17.99
CA GLU A 95 -8.77 27.38 18.52
C GLU A 95 -9.82 26.87 17.53
N SER A 96 -9.48 26.83 16.23
CA SER A 96 -10.36 26.35 15.16
C SER A 96 -9.55 25.61 14.08
N PRO A 97 -9.05 24.39 14.37
CA PRO A 97 -8.17 23.67 13.47
C PRO A 97 -8.85 23.30 12.15
N THR A 98 -8.22 23.65 11.02
CA THR A 98 -8.76 23.36 9.69
C THR A 98 -8.69 21.87 9.35
N TRP A 99 -7.59 21.21 9.72
CA TRP A 99 -7.25 19.83 9.34
C TRP A 99 -7.34 18.88 10.52
N VAL A 100 -7.74 17.65 10.24
CA VAL A 100 -7.84 16.58 11.25
C VAL A 100 -7.10 15.35 10.76
N MET A 101 -6.68 14.53 11.72
CA MET A 101 -6.11 13.20 11.52
C MET A 101 -6.82 12.20 12.44
N VAL A 102 -6.67 10.91 12.16
CA VAL A 102 -7.15 9.79 12.97
C VAL A 102 -5.95 8.93 13.36
N ASP A 103 -6.09 8.03 14.33
CA ASP A 103 -5.08 6.99 14.55
C ASP A 103 -5.55 5.66 13.98
N VAL A 104 -4.66 4.96 13.29
CA VAL A 104 -4.90 3.62 12.76
C VAL A 104 -3.92 2.62 13.35
N GLN A 105 -4.40 1.40 13.55
CA GLN A 105 -3.59 0.29 14.04
C GLN A 105 -3.59 -0.84 13.03
N TYR A 106 -2.42 -1.44 12.82
CA TYR A 106 -2.25 -2.66 12.04
C TYR A 106 -3.22 -3.76 12.49
N VAL A 107 -3.80 -4.50 11.54
CA VAL A 107 -4.59 -5.71 11.84
C VAL A 107 -3.92 -6.93 11.21
N HIS A 108 -3.84 -6.97 9.88
CA HIS A 108 -3.14 -8.05 9.18
C HIS A 108 -2.72 -7.63 7.77
N GLU A 109 -1.60 -8.21 7.34
CA GLU A 109 -1.10 -8.14 5.98
C GLU A 109 -1.79 -9.16 5.09
N PHE A 110 -2.03 -8.80 3.84
CA PHE A 110 -2.53 -9.76 2.87
C PHE A 110 -1.44 -10.77 2.52
N LYS A 111 -1.84 -12.02 2.28
CA LYS A 111 -0.91 -13.08 1.85
C LYS A 111 -0.24 -12.75 0.52
N ARG A 112 -0.92 -11.94 -0.29
CA ARG A 112 -0.36 -11.32 -1.49
C ARG A 112 -0.96 -9.92 -1.68
N PRO A 113 -0.23 -8.97 -2.27
CA PRO A 113 -0.80 -7.69 -2.64
C PRO A 113 -1.93 -7.86 -3.67
N VAL A 114 -2.97 -7.02 -3.57
CA VAL A 114 -4.06 -6.93 -4.55
C VAL A 114 -3.83 -5.68 -5.41
N THR A 115 -3.35 -5.89 -6.64
CA THR A 115 -2.90 -4.78 -7.51
C THR A 115 -4.07 -3.98 -8.08
N LEU A 116 -3.84 -2.72 -8.43
CA LEU A 116 -4.83 -1.88 -9.10
C LEU A 116 -5.34 -2.52 -10.41
N LYS A 117 -4.46 -3.24 -11.12
CA LYS A 117 -4.84 -3.99 -12.32
C LYS A 117 -5.88 -5.05 -11.99
N GLU A 118 -5.63 -5.88 -10.99
CA GLU A 118 -6.58 -6.91 -10.56
C GLU A 118 -7.89 -6.31 -10.06
N LEU A 119 -7.84 -5.19 -9.32
CA LEU A 119 -9.05 -4.50 -8.87
C LEU A 119 -9.92 -4.06 -10.07
N LYS A 120 -9.31 -3.56 -11.15
CA LYS A 120 -10.02 -3.16 -12.39
C LYS A 120 -10.63 -4.33 -13.16
N GLU A 121 -10.00 -5.49 -13.08
CA GLU A 121 -10.40 -6.69 -13.83
C GLU A 121 -11.38 -7.58 -13.04
N THR A 122 -11.65 -7.25 -11.77
CA THR A 122 -12.48 -8.09 -10.88
C THR A 122 -13.95 -7.67 -10.92
N PRO A 123 -14.87 -8.60 -11.27
CA PRO A 123 -16.30 -8.33 -11.22
C PRO A 123 -16.79 -7.98 -9.81
N GLY A 124 -17.69 -7.00 -9.72
CA GLY A 124 -18.24 -6.50 -8.46
C GLY A 124 -17.44 -5.36 -7.81
N LEU A 125 -16.36 -4.88 -8.46
CA LEU A 125 -15.59 -3.71 -8.04
C LEU A 125 -15.74 -2.51 -8.97
N GLU A 126 -16.59 -2.59 -9.99
CA GLU A 126 -16.74 -1.58 -11.05
C GLU A 126 -17.08 -0.19 -10.47
N GLU A 127 -17.87 -0.15 -9.39
CA GLU A 127 -18.32 1.07 -8.74
C GLU A 127 -17.38 1.61 -7.65
N MET A 128 -16.31 0.85 -7.34
CA MET A 128 -15.36 1.19 -6.29
C MET A 128 -14.76 2.57 -6.57
N MET A 129 -14.83 3.46 -5.58
CA MET A 129 -14.40 4.86 -5.74
C MET A 129 -12.96 4.98 -6.27
N LEU A 130 -12.09 4.05 -5.89
CA LEU A 130 -10.70 3.99 -6.35
C LEU A 130 -10.57 3.94 -7.88
N LEU A 131 -11.50 3.29 -8.55
CA LEU A 131 -11.44 3.00 -9.99
C LEU A 131 -12.11 4.07 -10.85
N ARG A 132 -12.90 4.97 -10.23
CA ARG A 132 -13.58 6.04 -10.94
C ARG A 132 -12.57 6.97 -11.59
N ARG A 133 -12.81 7.32 -12.85
CA ARG A 133 -11.94 8.21 -13.62
C ARG A 133 -11.78 9.54 -12.88
N GLY A 134 -10.53 9.92 -12.60
CA GLY A 134 -10.21 11.18 -11.92
C GLY A 134 -10.35 11.16 -10.38
N ALA A 135 -10.56 10.00 -9.75
CA ALA A 135 -10.66 9.89 -8.30
C ALA A 135 -9.33 10.27 -7.59
N ARG A 136 -9.23 11.54 -7.18
CA ARG A 136 -8.07 12.09 -6.46
C ARG A 136 -8.19 12.04 -4.94
N LEU A 137 -9.28 11.49 -4.42
CA LEU A 137 -9.52 11.40 -2.98
C LEU A 137 -8.60 10.35 -2.35
N SER A 138 -7.90 10.72 -1.27
CA SER A 138 -6.97 9.84 -0.53
C SER A 138 -7.64 8.98 0.53
N ILE A 139 -8.83 9.39 0.98
CA ILE A 139 -9.68 8.69 1.94
C ILE A 139 -10.98 8.36 1.22
N GLN A 140 -11.31 7.09 1.08
CA GLN A 140 -12.42 6.65 0.22
C GLN A 140 -13.33 5.68 0.96
N PRO A 141 -14.66 5.81 0.86
CA PRO A 141 -15.57 4.77 1.33
C PRO A 141 -15.41 3.50 0.49
N VAL A 142 -15.57 2.35 1.15
CA VAL A 142 -15.59 1.03 0.52
C VAL A 142 -16.90 0.35 0.93
N SER A 143 -17.64 -0.18 -0.03
CA SER A 143 -18.87 -0.89 0.28
C SER A 143 -18.56 -2.24 0.96
N PRO A 144 -19.47 -2.80 1.78
CA PRO A 144 -19.27 -4.13 2.36
C PRO A 144 -19.03 -5.23 1.32
N ALA A 145 -19.63 -5.11 0.13
CA ALA A 145 -19.43 -6.04 -0.98
C ALA A 145 -18.00 -5.93 -1.55
N GLU A 146 -17.54 -4.70 -1.83
CA GLU A 146 -16.18 -4.43 -2.29
C GLU A 146 -15.14 -4.92 -1.27
N TRP A 147 -15.34 -4.61 0.01
CA TRP A 147 -14.48 -5.06 1.10
C TRP A 147 -14.30 -6.57 1.11
N LYS A 148 -15.41 -7.32 1.04
CA LYS A 148 -15.40 -8.78 1.04
C LYS A 148 -14.65 -9.35 -0.17
N ILE A 149 -14.79 -8.73 -1.34
CA ILE A 149 -14.08 -9.15 -2.55
C ILE A 149 -12.57 -8.92 -2.37
N VAL A 150 -12.15 -7.70 -2.02
CA VAL A 150 -10.72 -7.35 -1.91
C VAL A 150 -10.02 -8.15 -0.82
N THR A 151 -10.63 -8.30 0.36
CA THR A 151 -10.05 -9.10 1.45
C THR A 151 -9.96 -10.58 1.08
N LYS A 152 -10.94 -11.13 0.35
CA LYS A 152 -10.85 -12.50 -0.17
C LYS A 152 -9.70 -12.65 -1.17
N MET A 153 -9.52 -11.69 -2.09
CA MET A 153 -8.43 -11.70 -3.05
C MET A 153 -7.06 -11.69 -2.36
N GLY A 154 -6.87 -10.79 -1.38
CA GLY A 154 -5.60 -10.65 -0.65
C GLY A 154 -5.26 -11.85 0.25
N ASN A 155 -6.28 -12.59 0.72
CA ASN A 155 -6.10 -13.76 1.59
C ASN A 155 -6.11 -15.11 0.84
N SER A 156 -6.33 -15.09 -0.47
CA SER A 156 -6.24 -16.27 -1.34
C SER A 156 -4.78 -16.56 -1.71
N LYS A 157 -4.45 -17.82 -2.02
CA LYS A 157 -3.17 -18.14 -2.65
C LYS A 157 -3.09 -17.41 -4.01
N ALA A 158 -1.89 -17.00 -4.42
CA ALA A 158 -1.71 -16.41 -5.75
C ALA A 158 -2.31 -17.36 -6.81
N PRO A 159 -3.05 -16.85 -7.81
CA PRO A 159 -3.48 -17.69 -8.92
C PRO A 159 -2.24 -18.27 -9.61
N ASP A 160 -2.26 -19.58 -9.89
CA ASP A 160 -1.22 -20.22 -10.67
C ASP A 160 -1.08 -19.48 -12.01
N SER A 161 0.09 -18.90 -12.24
CA SER A 161 0.37 -18.10 -13.42
C SER A 161 0.22 -18.98 -14.68
N PRO A 162 -0.57 -18.62 -15.71
CA PRO A 162 -0.79 -19.47 -16.88
C PRO A 162 0.40 -19.56 -17.86
N ASN A 163 1.63 -19.29 -17.40
CA ASN A 163 2.82 -19.29 -18.27
C ASN A 163 3.97 -20.18 -17.78
N SER A 164 3.66 -21.39 -17.33
CA SER A 164 4.62 -22.49 -17.15
C SER A 164 4.49 -23.53 -18.26
N LYS A 165 4.55 -23.11 -19.53
CA LYS A 165 4.93 -24.04 -20.62
C LYS A 165 6.40 -23.84 -20.95
N GLY A 166 7.15 -24.92 -20.71
CA GLY A 166 8.59 -24.92 -20.54
C GLY A 166 9.41 -24.39 -21.70
N LYS A 167 10.47 -23.65 -21.36
CA LYS A 167 11.69 -23.65 -22.15
C LYS A 167 12.53 -24.84 -21.70
N ALA A 168 12.53 -25.90 -22.51
CA ALA A 168 13.52 -26.96 -22.41
C ALA A 168 14.91 -26.33 -22.60
N ALA A 169 15.70 -26.30 -21.54
CA ALA A 169 17.13 -26.00 -21.62
C ALA A 169 17.81 -27.15 -22.35
N LYS A 170 18.36 -26.87 -23.54
CA LYS A 170 19.30 -27.78 -24.19
C LYS A 170 20.59 -27.79 -23.37
N SER A 171 20.87 -28.93 -22.76
CA SER A 171 22.14 -29.26 -22.13
C SER A 171 23.19 -29.51 -23.21
N GLU A 172 24.17 -28.63 -23.35
CA GLU A 172 25.42 -28.94 -24.03
C GLU A 172 26.43 -29.46 -23.02
N THR A 173 26.82 -30.72 -23.20
CA THR A 173 27.79 -31.46 -22.40
C THR A 173 29.22 -31.05 -22.80
N PRO A 174 30.12 -30.70 -21.86
CA PRO A 174 31.53 -30.55 -22.18
C PRO A 174 32.20 -31.94 -22.25
N LYS A 175 32.79 -32.27 -23.40
CA LYS A 175 33.66 -33.44 -23.60
C LYS A 175 35.05 -33.19 -22.98
N THR A 176 35.51 -34.14 -22.18
CA THR A 176 36.89 -34.21 -21.66
C THR A 176 37.81 -34.96 -22.62
N LYS A 177 39.11 -34.58 -22.58
CA LYS A 177 40.37 -35.30 -22.92
C LYS A 177 41.22 -34.52 -23.95
N THR A 178 42.55 -34.50 -23.98
CA THR A 178 43.69 -34.84 -23.09
C THR A 178 44.95 -34.50 -23.92
N THR A 179 45.95 -33.84 -23.29
CA THR A 179 47.40 -33.75 -23.63
C THR A 179 47.91 -33.33 -25.03
N LYS A 180 48.85 -32.38 -25.05
CA LYS A 180 50.26 -32.67 -25.43
C LYS A 180 51.23 -31.56 -24.97
N ALA A 181 52.37 -31.99 -24.46
CA ALA A 181 53.52 -31.17 -24.08
C ALA A 181 54.29 -30.61 -25.30
N LYS A 182 54.95 -29.46 -25.14
CA LYS A 182 56.36 -29.28 -25.55
C LYS A 182 56.98 -28.02 -24.94
N ASN A 183 58.29 -28.16 -24.80
CA ASN A 183 59.29 -27.41 -24.06
C ASN A 183 59.88 -26.26 -24.89
N GLU A 184 60.74 -25.45 -24.25
CA GLU A 184 61.66 -24.38 -24.74
C GLU A 184 61.29 -23.01 -24.12
N GLY A 185 62.09 -22.34 -23.29
CA GLY A 185 63.53 -22.40 -23.06
C GLY A 185 64.24 -21.25 -23.75
N LYS A 186 64.31 -20.05 -23.12
CA LYS A 186 65.50 -19.19 -23.17
C LYS A 186 65.40 -17.95 -22.27
N ALA A 187 66.41 -17.84 -21.42
CA ALA A 187 66.82 -16.63 -20.71
C ALA A 187 67.36 -15.57 -21.68
N ARG A 188 67.25 -14.28 -21.29
CA ARG A 188 68.38 -13.36 -21.05
C ARG A 188 67.89 -11.91 -20.88
N ARG A 189 68.34 -11.32 -19.76
CA ARG A 189 68.66 -9.90 -19.48
C ARG A 189 67.54 -8.87 -19.60
#